data_AF-X0Z5H9-F1
#
_entry.id   AF-X0Z5H9-F1
#
_cell.length_a   1.000
_cell.length_b   1.000
_cell.length_c   1.000
_cell.angle_alpha   90.00
_cell.angle_beta   90.00
_cell.angle_gamma   90.00
#
_symmetry.space_group_name_H-M   'P 1'
#
loop_
_entity.id
_entity.type
_entity.pdbx_description
1 polymer ?
#
loop_
_entity_poly.entity_id
_entity_poly.type
_entity_poly.pdbx_seq_one_letter_code
_entity_poly.pdbx_strand_id
1 'polypeptide(L)'
;VVLVPQADTRQAAAAARNFEARGHSVVEALRWEAKASQPAVRAALDALGARYRAYWIVNAFAVEGNRAVVEAMAARPDVAAIESDRAFQVNLERPMTGATTAAALAPSAIEWNVSWINAPAMWTQGYTGQGQTLANADTGVRWEHPALKSHYRGWNGSTADHNYNWWDAIHSDISGNGSNPCGFSSPVPCDDNGHGTHTTGTAVGDD
;
A
#
# COMPACT_ATOMS: atom_id res chain seq x y z
N VAL A 1 -9.58 -15.33 6.39
CA VAL A 1 -11.02 -15.69 6.50
C VAL A 1 -11.85 -14.56 5.91
N VAL A 2 -12.51 -14.77 4.79
CA VAL A 2 -13.35 -13.78 4.08
C VAL A 2 -14.82 -14.05 4.43
N LEU A 3 -15.58 -13.01 4.76
CA LEU A 3 -16.98 -13.16 5.13
C LEU A 3 -17.91 -13.13 3.90
N VAL A 4 -19.06 -13.80 4.00
CA VAL A 4 -20.13 -13.72 2.99
C VAL A 4 -20.67 -12.29 2.86
N PRO A 5 -21.03 -11.58 3.96
CA PRO A 5 -21.50 -10.21 3.85
C PRO A 5 -20.37 -9.28 3.38
N GLN A 6 -20.58 -8.63 2.25
CA GLN A 6 -19.69 -7.60 1.71
C GLN A 6 -20.55 -6.40 1.32
N ALA A 7 -20.06 -5.18 1.57
CA ALA A 7 -20.83 -3.99 1.22
C ALA A 7 -20.90 -3.84 -0.30
N ASP A 8 -22.08 -3.49 -0.83
CA ASP A 8 -22.20 -3.10 -2.24
C ASP A 8 -21.68 -1.68 -2.43
N THR A 9 -20.39 -1.58 -2.73
CA THR A 9 -19.71 -0.29 -2.95
C THR A 9 -20.17 0.40 -4.23
N ARG A 10 -20.74 -0.32 -5.20
CA ARG A 10 -21.32 0.29 -6.41
C ARG A 10 -22.60 1.01 -6.05
N GLN A 11 -23.47 0.36 -5.27
CA GLN A 11 -24.69 0.97 -4.77
C GLN A 11 -24.38 2.16 -3.85
N ALA A 12 -23.44 2.01 -2.93
CA ALA A 12 -23.03 3.09 -2.02
C ALA A 12 -22.49 4.33 -2.78
N ALA A 13 -21.83 4.12 -3.92
CA ALA A 13 -21.31 5.19 -4.76
C ALA A 13 -22.36 5.84 -5.69
N ALA A 14 -23.49 5.18 -5.94
CA ALA A 14 -24.39 5.52 -7.06
C ALA A 14 -25.03 6.91 -6.96
N ALA A 15 -25.32 7.39 -5.76
CA ALA A 15 -25.98 8.67 -5.51
C ALA A 15 -25.00 9.84 -5.24
N ALA A 16 -23.69 9.58 -5.27
CA ALA A 16 -22.69 10.57 -4.92
C ALA A 16 -22.56 11.65 -6.01
N ARG A 17 -22.53 12.91 -5.58
CA ARG A 17 -22.51 14.09 -6.49
C ARG A 17 -21.12 14.47 -6.97
N ASN A 18 -20.08 14.03 -6.27
CA ASN A 18 -18.68 14.31 -6.59
C ASN A 18 -17.77 13.20 -6.01
N PHE A 19 -16.47 13.29 -6.31
CA PHE A 19 -15.48 12.29 -5.91
C PHE A 19 -15.35 12.13 -4.39
N GLU A 20 -15.35 13.24 -3.65
CA GLU A 20 -15.23 13.22 -2.20
C GLU A 20 -16.43 12.54 -1.53
N ALA A 21 -17.66 12.97 -1.89
CA ALA A 21 -18.89 12.36 -1.41
C ALA A 21 -18.94 10.86 -1.74
N ARG A 22 -18.47 10.47 -2.94
CA ARG A 22 -18.36 9.07 -3.34
C ARG A 22 -17.44 8.29 -2.42
N GLY A 23 -16.26 8.83 -2.12
CA GLY A 23 -15.30 8.23 -1.19
C GLY A 23 -15.91 8.04 0.20
N HIS A 24 -16.55 9.08 0.75
CA HIS A 24 -17.22 9.01 2.04
C HIS A 24 -18.30 7.92 2.09
N SER A 25 -19.22 7.90 1.12
CA SER A 25 -20.31 6.92 1.10
C SER A 25 -19.79 5.47 1.01
N VAL A 26 -18.73 5.23 0.23
CA VAL A 26 -18.10 3.91 0.15
C VAL A 26 -17.46 3.52 1.47
N VAL A 27 -16.71 4.42 2.12
CA VAL A 27 -16.07 4.15 3.42
C VAL A 27 -17.10 3.86 4.50
N GLU A 28 -18.19 4.63 4.55
CA GLU A 28 -19.28 4.41 5.50
C GLU A 28 -19.94 3.05 5.31
N ALA A 29 -20.28 2.68 4.07
CA ALA A 29 -20.89 1.38 3.77
C ALA A 29 -19.98 0.21 4.17
N LEU A 30 -18.69 0.27 3.83
CA LEU A 30 -17.71 -0.76 4.18
C LEU A 30 -17.55 -0.91 5.70
N ARG A 31 -17.42 0.20 6.42
CA ARG A 31 -17.32 0.19 7.89
C ARG A 31 -18.60 -0.29 8.57
N TRP A 32 -19.75 0.11 8.04
CA TRP A 32 -21.04 -0.35 8.54
C TRP A 32 -21.17 -1.87 8.40
N GLU A 33 -20.86 -2.41 7.23
CA GLU A 33 -20.96 -3.85 6.97
C GLU A 33 -20.05 -4.65 7.92
N ALA A 34 -18.79 -4.23 8.04
CA ALA A 34 -17.85 -4.83 8.97
C ALA A 34 -18.36 -4.75 10.42
N LYS A 35 -18.88 -3.59 10.85
CA LYS A 35 -19.42 -3.42 12.21
C LYS A 35 -20.63 -4.34 12.47
N ALA A 36 -21.49 -4.53 11.47
CA ALA A 36 -22.71 -5.33 11.60
C ALA A 36 -22.41 -6.85 11.62
N SER A 37 -21.50 -7.31 10.77
CA SER A 37 -21.27 -8.75 10.51
C SER A 37 -20.12 -9.38 11.30
N GLN A 38 -19.09 -8.60 11.66
CA GLN A 38 -17.91 -9.15 12.35
C GLN A 38 -18.09 -9.62 13.80
N PRO A 39 -19.01 -9.08 14.63
CA PRO A 39 -19.05 -9.42 16.06
C PRO A 39 -19.17 -10.93 16.35
N ALA A 40 -20.00 -11.65 15.59
CA ALA A 40 -20.20 -13.08 15.80
C ALA A 40 -18.97 -13.94 15.43
N VAL A 41 -18.19 -13.50 14.43
CA VAL A 41 -16.94 -14.17 14.03
C VAL A 41 -15.84 -13.88 15.05
N ARG A 42 -15.75 -12.62 15.52
CA ARG A 42 -14.82 -12.21 16.58
C ARG A 42 -15.01 -13.05 17.84
N ALA A 43 -16.24 -13.14 18.32
CA ALA A 43 -16.57 -13.92 19.51
C ALA A 43 -16.15 -15.40 19.38
N ALA A 44 -16.31 -15.99 18.19
CA ALA A 44 -15.88 -17.36 17.94
C ALA A 44 -14.35 -17.50 17.90
N LEU A 45 -13.64 -16.56 17.27
CA LEU A 45 -12.17 -16.54 17.27
C LEU A 45 -11.61 -16.32 18.68
N ASP A 46 -12.21 -15.43 19.47
CA ASP A 46 -11.85 -15.15 20.86
C ASP A 46 -12.04 -16.42 21.73
N ALA A 47 -13.17 -17.12 21.58
CA ALA A 47 -13.45 -18.36 22.30
C ALA A 47 -12.46 -19.50 21.95
N LEU A 48 -11.91 -19.48 20.74
CA LEU A 48 -10.88 -20.41 20.28
C LEU A 48 -9.46 -19.97 20.70
N GLY A 49 -9.31 -18.79 21.33
CA GLY A 49 -8.01 -18.22 21.67
C GLY A 49 -7.15 -17.86 20.46
N ALA A 50 -7.77 -17.65 19.29
CA ALA A 50 -7.06 -17.30 18.06
C ALA A 50 -6.64 -15.83 18.07
N ARG A 51 -5.42 -15.53 17.61
CA ARG A 51 -5.03 -14.15 17.33
C ARG A 51 -5.55 -13.76 15.96
N TYR A 52 -6.07 -12.54 15.82
CA TYR A 52 -6.54 -12.07 14.52
C TYR A 52 -6.44 -10.55 14.39
N ARG A 53 -6.37 -10.12 13.13
CA ARG A 53 -6.59 -8.74 12.69
C ARG A 53 -7.83 -8.72 11.79
N ALA A 54 -8.75 -7.81 12.10
CA ALA A 54 -9.94 -7.61 11.29
C ALA A 54 -9.77 -6.45 10.31
N TYR A 55 -10.32 -6.60 9.11
CA TYR A 55 -10.31 -5.61 8.04
C TYR A 55 -11.74 -5.22 7.67
N TRP A 56 -11.93 -3.98 7.23
CA TRP A 56 -13.24 -3.45 6.86
C TRP A 56 -13.36 -3.13 5.37
N ILE A 57 -12.25 -2.88 4.67
CA ILE A 57 -12.27 -2.60 3.21
C ILE A 57 -12.64 -3.85 2.44
N VAL A 58 -11.99 -4.97 2.77
CA VAL A 58 -12.50 -6.30 2.48
C VAL A 58 -13.00 -6.81 3.82
N ASN A 59 -14.27 -7.22 3.89
CA ASN A 59 -14.83 -7.71 5.15
C ASN A 59 -14.27 -9.10 5.45
N ALA A 60 -13.15 -9.12 6.16
CA ALA A 60 -12.30 -10.29 6.35
C ALA A 60 -11.45 -10.18 7.62
N PHE A 61 -10.86 -11.31 7.99
CA PHE A 61 -9.90 -11.44 9.08
C PHE A 61 -8.62 -12.12 8.59
N ALA A 62 -7.46 -11.55 8.93
CA ALA A 62 -6.21 -12.30 9.00
C ALA A 62 -6.18 -13.00 10.37
N VAL A 63 -6.09 -14.33 10.36
CA VAL A 63 -6.23 -15.16 11.56
C VAL A 63 -4.99 -16.02 11.70
N GLU A 64 -4.36 -15.95 12.86
CA GLU A 64 -3.31 -16.88 13.27
C GLU A 64 -3.95 -17.95 14.17
N GLY A 65 -4.09 -19.16 13.63
CA GLY A 65 -4.77 -20.25 14.30
C GLY A 65 -4.33 -21.62 13.79
N ASN A 66 -4.64 -22.65 14.58
CA ASN A 66 -4.36 -24.03 14.24
C ASN A 66 -5.48 -24.63 13.37
N ARG A 67 -5.37 -25.92 13.04
CA ARG A 67 -6.39 -26.67 12.30
C ARG A 67 -7.80 -26.52 12.87
N ALA A 68 -7.97 -26.58 14.18
CA ALA A 68 -9.28 -26.48 14.82
C ALA A 68 -9.93 -25.11 14.57
N VAL A 69 -9.14 -24.03 14.56
CA VAL A 69 -9.63 -22.69 14.18
C VAL A 69 -10.10 -22.66 12.74
N VAL A 70 -9.32 -23.24 11.82
CA VAL A 70 -9.68 -23.30 10.40
C VAL A 70 -10.98 -24.09 10.20
N GLU A 71 -11.09 -25.28 10.79
CA GLU A 71 -12.28 -26.14 10.70
C GLU A 71 -13.51 -25.46 11.31
N ALA A 72 -13.35 -24.79 12.46
CA ALA A 72 -14.44 -24.05 13.09
C ALA A 72 -14.89 -22.85 12.23
N MET A 73 -13.98 -22.11 11.61
CA MET A 73 -14.32 -21.01 10.71
C MET A 73 -14.95 -21.53 9.41
N ALA A 74 -14.48 -22.65 8.86
CA ALA A 74 -15.01 -23.23 7.64
C ALA A 74 -16.44 -23.75 7.81
N ALA A 75 -16.82 -24.15 9.02
CA ALA A 75 -18.16 -24.63 9.33
C ALA A 75 -19.20 -23.50 9.48
N ARG A 76 -18.78 -22.23 9.46
CA ARG A 76 -19.70 -21.10 9.67
C ARG A 76 -20.40 -20.70 8.36
N PRO A 77 -21.71 -20.42 8.40
CA PRO A 77 -22.45 -19.99 7.21
C PRO A 77 -22.12 -18.55 6.76
N ASP A 78 -21.53 -17.73 7.63
CA ASP A 78 -21.13 -16.35 7.34
C ASP A 78 -19.67 -16.23 6.87
N VAL A 79 -18.95 -17.35 6.71
CA VAL A 79 -17.61 -17.40 6.12
C VAL A 79 -17.71 -17.87 4.66
N ALA A 80 -17.26 -17.02 3.73
CA ALA A 80 -17.27 -17.32 2.30
C ALA A 80 -16.07 -18.15 1.88
N ALA A 81 -14.89 -17.82 2.40
CA ALA A 81 -13.65 -18.47 2.03
C ALA A 81 -12.61 -18.39 3.15
N ILE A 82 -11.69 -19.35 3.15
CA ILE A 82 -10.47 -19.31 3.95
C ILE A 82 -9.30 -19.48 2.98
N GLU A 83 -8.44 -18.48 2.93
CA GLU A 83 -7.26 -18.44 2.07
C GLU A 83 -5.99 -18.42 2.92
N SER A 84 -4.90 -18.92 2.34
CA SER A 84 -3.60 -18.93 2.98
C SER A 84 -2.93 -17.57 2.84
N ASP A 85 -2.57 -16.97 3.98
CA ASP A 85 -1.75 -15.77 4.05
C ASP A 85 -0.25 -16.15 4.07
N ARG A 86 0.22 -16.77 2.97
CA ARG A 86 1.60 -17.25 2.85
C ARG A 86 2.47 -16.21 2.17
N ALA A 87 3.70 -16.08 2.65
CA ALA A 87 4.74 -15.36 1.93
C ALA A 87 5.04 -16.04 0.58
N PHE A 88 5.39 -15.22 -0.41
CA PHE A 88 5.87 -15.66 -1.71
C PHE A 88 7.00 -14.72 -2.17
N GLN A 89 7.90 -15.25 -3.00
CA GLN A 89 8.99 -14.45 -3.56
C GLN A 89 8.53 -13.73 -4.82
N VAL A 90 8.84 -12.45 -4.89
CA VAL A 90 8.69 -11.63 -6.09
C VAL A 90 10.08 -11.41 -6.67
N ASN A 91 10.24 -11.72 -7.96
CA ASN A 91 11.47 -11.40 -8.69
C ASN A 91 11.37 -9.94 -9.15
N LEU A 92 12.03 -9.05 -8.41
CA LEU A 92 12.15 -7.65 -8.78
C LEU A 92 13.18 -7.47 -9.91
N GLU A 93 12.93 -6.48 -10.74
CA GLU A 93 13.86 -6.01 -11.76
C GLU A 93 15.18 -5.60 -11.10
N ARG A 94 16.30 -6.03 -11.68
CA ARG A 94 17.63 -5.64 -11.21
C ARG A 94 18.17 -4.52 -12.09
N PRO A 95 18.86 -3.51 -11.51
CA PRO A 95 19.57 -2.53 -12.30
C PRO A 95 20.49 -3.22 -13.31
N MET A 96 20.51 -2.73 -14.56
CA MET A 96 21.45 -3.25 -15.56
C MET A 96 22.88 -3.03 -15.06
N THR A 97 23.65 -4.10 -14.94
CA THR A 97 25.06 -4.01 -14.54
C THR A 97 25.87 -3.41 -15.68
N GLY A 98 26.13 -2.10 -15.62
CA GLY A 98 26.91 -1.40 -16.64
C GLY A 98 27.04 0.10 -16.37
N ALA A 99 28.16 0.47 -15.73
CA ALA A 99 28.75 1.81 -15.62
C ALA A 99 27.86 2.96 -15.12
N THR A 100 27.94 3.25 -13.81
CA THR A 100 27.72 4.61 -13.31
C THR A 100 28.99 5.11 -12.64
N THR A 101 29.74 5.95 -13.35
CA THR A 101 30.63 6.91 -12.68
C THR A 101 29.75 7.99 -12.05
N ALA A 102 30.17 8.58 -10.93
CA ALA A 102 29.38 9.59 -10.22
C ALA A 102 29.00 10.83 -11.06
N ALA A 103 29.72 11.08 -12.16
CA ALA A 103 29.41 12.14 -13.12
C ALA A 103 28.21 11.85 -14.04
N ALA A 104 27.74 10.60 -14.10
CA ALA A 104 26.56 10.18 -14.86
C ALA A 104 25.24 10.25 -14.06
N LEU A 105 25.29 10.77 -12.81
CA LEU A 105 24.18 10.75 -11.85
C LEU A 105 23.38 12.06 -11.76
N ALA A 106 23.81 13.12 -12.47
CA ALA A 106 22.98 14.31 -12.63
C ALA A 106 22.22 14.17 -13.96
N PRO A 107 20.89 14.14 -13.94
CA PRO A 107 20.12 14.11 -15.17
C PRO A 107 20.47 15.32 -16.03
N SER A 108 20.74 15.05 -17.30
CA SER A 108 21.14 16.06 -18.29
C SER A 108 20.03 16.35 -19.30
N ALA A 109 18.98 15.53 -19.30
CA ALA A 109 17.81 15.62 -20.14
C ALA A 109 16.71 14.71 -19.57
N ILE A 110 15.46 15.01 -19.93
CA ILE A 110 14.28 14.18 -19.66
C ILE A 110 14.55 12.75 -20.18
N GLU A 111 14.25 11.74 -19.36
CA GLU A 111 14.50 10.35 -19.71
C GLU A 111 13.74 9.94 -20.97
N TRP A 112 14.34 8.99 -21.71
CA TRP A 112 13.81 8.53 -22.99
C TRP A 112 12.40 7.97 -22.88
N ASN A 113 12.08 7.25 -21.79
CA ASN A 113 10.78 6.63 -21.56
C ASN A 113 9.70 7.68 -21.26
N VAL A 114 10.05 8.71 -20.51
CA VAL A 114 9.16 9.85 -20.21
C VAL A 114 8.87 10.64 -21.50
N SER A 115 9.89 10.85 -22.32
CA SER A 115 9.75 11.46 -23.64
C SER A 115 8.91 10.61 -24.59
N TRP A 116 9.08 9.28 -24.56
CA TRP A 116 8.36 8.34 -25.43
C TRP A 116 6.85 8.36 -25.21
N ILE A 117 6.40 8.51 -23.96
CA ILE A 117 4.97 8.65 -23.64
C ILE A 117 4.44 10.08 -23.83
N ASN A 118 5.27 10.97 -24.39
CA ASN A 118 4.94 12.37 -24.68
C ASN A 118 4.51 13.19 -23.44
N ALA A 119 5.02 12.84 -22.25
CA ALA A 119 4.77 13.60 -21.02
C ALA A 119 5.20 15.09 -21.13
N PRO A 120 6.33 15.45 -21.78
CA PRO A 120 6.75 16.85 -21.90
C PRO A 120 5.74 17.75 -22.64
N ALA A 121 5.00 17.21 -23.62
CA ALA A 121 3.96 17.96 -24.29
C ALA A 121 2.77 18.26 -23.36
N MET A 122 2.44 17.35 -22.43
CA MET A 122 1.41 17.57 -21.42
C MET A 122 1.84 18.60 -20.39
N TRP A 123 3.10 18.55 -19.93
CA TRP A 123 3.68 19.56 -19.04
C TRP A 123 3.65 20.96 -19.68
N THR A 124 3.96 21.06 -20.98
CA THR A 124 3.89 22.32 -21.74
C THR A 124 2.47 22.89 -21.81
N GLN A 125 1.45 22.03 -21.80
CA GLN A 125 0.04 22.43 -21.71
C GLN A 125 -0.42 22.73 -20.28
N GLY A 126 0.48 22.62 -19.29
CA GLY A 126 0.20 22.88 -17.89
C GLY A 126 -0.33 21.67 -17.12
N TYR A 127 -0.31 20.46 -17.68
CA TYR A 127 -0.73 19.24 -16.97
C TYR A 127 0.48 18.56 -16.33
N THR A 128 0.75 18.83 -15.05
CA THR A 128 1.90 18.25 -14.33
C THR A 128 1.49 17.30 -13.20
N GLY A 129 0.21 16.91 -13.14
CA GLY A 129 -0.34 16.10 -12.05
C GLY A 129 -0.77 16.92 -10.83
N GLN A 130 -1.02 18.22 -10.99
CA GLN A 130 -1.38 19.10 -9.88
C GLN A 130 -2.64 18.62 -9.15
N GLY A 131 -2.60 18.69 -7.82
CA GLY A 131 -3.70 18.28 -6.95
C GLY A 131 -3.92 16.76 -6.87
N GLN A 132 -3.07 15.96 -7.52
CA GLN A 132 -3.10 14.50 -7.40
C GLN A 132 -2.07 14.01 -6.38
N THR A 133 -2.35 12.85 -5.79
CA THR A 133 -1.41 12.16 -4.90
C THR A 133 -1.21 10.76 -5.44
N LEU A 134 0.05 10.39 -5.66
CA LEU A 134 0.44 9.03 -6.00
C LEU A 134 0.74 8.25 -4.72
N ALA A 135 0.12 7.08 -4.57
CA ALA A 135 0.50 6.11 -3.55
C ALA A 135 1.30 4.98 -4.21
N ASN A 136 2.47 4.68 -3.64
CA ASN A 136 3.35 3.62 -4.11
C ASN A 136 3.39 2.51 -3.04
N ALA A 137 3.18 1.26 -3.45
CA ALA A 137 3.26 0.08 -2.61
C ALA A 137 4.33 -0.86 -3.18
N ASP A 138 5.54 -0.71 -2.66
CA ASP A 138 6.77 -1.32 -3.18
C ASP A 138 7.73 -1.55 -1.99
N THR A 139 9.02 -1.74 -2.22
CA THR A 139 10.05 -1.97 -1.19
C THR A 139 10.32 -0.78 -0.26
N GLY A 140 9.59 0.32 -0.47
CA GLY A 140 9.71 1.57 0.26
C GLY A 140 10.33 2.68 -0.57
N VAL A 141 10.63 3.81 0.06
CA VAL A 141 11.15 4.99 -0.65
C VAL A 141 12.21 5.69 0.20
N ARG A 142 13.36 6.00 -0.41
CA ARG A 142 14.35 6.94 0.15
C ARG A 142 13.81 8.37 0.04
N TRP A 143 12.87 8.73 0.91
CA TRP A 143 12.13 9.99 0.81
C TRP A 143 13.01 11.24 0.91
N GLU A 144 14.19 11.14 1.51
CA GLU A 144 15.15 12.26 1.57
C GLU A 144 16.00 12.42 0.30
N HIS A 145 15.83 11.55 -0.70
CA HIS A 145 16.52 11.70 -1.96
C HIS A 145 16.22 13.09 -2.56
N PRO A 146 17.23 13.85 -3.04
CA PRO A 146 17.04 15.22 -3.53
C PRO A 146 15.93 15.35 -4.58
N ALA A 147 15.85 14.39 -5.51
CA ALA A 147 14.80 14.29 -6.53
C ALA A 147 13.38 14.02 -6.00
N LEU A 148 13.22 13.55 -4.75
CA LEU A 148 11.93 13.06 -4.22
C LEU A 148 11.41 13.88 -3.04
N LYS A 149 12.30 14.50 -2.25
CA LYS A 149 11.92 15.12 -0.97
C LYS A 149 10.90 16.24 -1.14
N SER A 150 11.06 17.07 -2.17
CA SER A 150 10.11 18.14 -2.55
C SER A 150 8.71 17.62 -2.88
N HIS A 151 8.61 16.39 -3.40
CA HIS A 151 7.37 15.76 -3.84
C HIS A 151 6.69 14.90 -2.77
N TYR A 152 7.39 14.63 -1.66
CA TYR A 152 6.80 13.85 -0.58
C TYR A 152 5.64 14.62 0.05
N ARG A 153 4.42 14.06 0.02
CA ARG A 153 3.20 14.69 0.55
C ARG A 153 3.34 15.13 2.03
N GLY A 154 4.14 14.41 2.80
CA GLY A 154 4.42 14.74 4.20
C GLY A 154 5.44 15.87 4.41
N TRP A 155 6.10 16.36 3.37
CA TRP A 155 7.12 17.40 3.46
C TRP A 155 6.53 18.79 3.22
N ASN A 156 6.75 19.71 4.16
CA ASN A 156 6.27 21.10 4.05
C ASN A 156 7.36 22.11 3.65
N GLY A 157 8.56 21.65 3.29
CA GLY A 157 9.73 22.51 3.03
C GLY A 157 10.68 22.67 4.21
N SER A 158 10.29 22.25 5.42
CA SER A 158 11.10 22.38 6.64
C SER A 158 11.07 21.13 7.51
N THR A 159 9.88 20.56 7.74
CA THR A 159 9.65 19.37 8.55
C THR A 159 8.83 18.34 7.77
N ALA A 160 9.07 17.07 8.09
CA ALA A 160 8.28 15.96 7.56
C ALA A 160 7.22 15.52 8.58
N ASP A 161 5.99 15.32 8.11
CA ASP A 161 4.91 14.63 8.81
C ASP A 161 4.61 13.31 8.09
N HIS A 162 5.00 12.20 8.71
CA HIS A 162 4.78 10.87 8.17
C HIS A 162 3.37 10.33 8.44
N ASN A 163 2.58 10.99 9.31
CA ASN A 163 1.23 10.55 9.63
C ASN A 163 0.34 10.60 8.39
N TYR A 164 -0.31 9.47 8.08
CA TYR A 164 -1.12 9.31 6.88
C TYR A 164 -0.39 9.58 5.55
N ASN A 165 0.95 9.64 5.57
CA ASN A 165 1.83 9.81 4.41
C ASN A 165 2.83 8.65 4.25
N TRP A 166 2.88 7.74 5.22
CA TRP A 166 3.73 6.56 5.19
C TRP A 166 3.05 5.41 5.92
N TRP A 167 3.27 4.19 5.41
CA TRP A 167 2.91 2.95 6.07
C TRP A 167 3.97 1.90 5.73
N ASP A 168 4.63 1.39 6.76
CA ASP A 168 5.50 0.22 6.61
C ASP A 168 4.67 -1.05 6.69
N ALA A 169 4.66 -1.85 5.62
CA ALA A 169 3.96 -3.14 5.59
C ALA A 169 4.81 -4.30 6.16
N ILE A 170 6.07 -4.05 6.50
CA ILE A 170 7.04 -5.05 6.96
C ILE A 170 7.14 -4.99 8.50
N HIS A 171 6.33 -5.80 9.18
CA HIS A 171 6.24 -5.79 10.65
C HIS A 171 7.04 -6.91 11.34
N SER A 172 7.57 -7.87 10.57
CA SER A 172 8.29 -9.02 11.11
C SER A 172 9.23 -9.61 10.06
N ASP A 173 10.16 -10.45 10.52
CA ASP A 173 11.06 -11.18 9.64
C ASP A 173 10.31 -12.30 8.92
N ILE A 174 9.75 -11.98 7.75
CA ILE A 174 9.07 -12.94 6.87
C ILE A 174 10.09 -13.88 6.19
N SER A 175 11.31 -13.42 5.98
CA SER A 175 12.33 -14.13 5.19
C SER A 175 13.19 -15.11 6.01
N GLY A 176 13.19 -14.96 7.35
CA GLY A 176 13.98 -15.76 8.27
C GLY A 176 15.48 -15.44 8.27
N ASN A 177 15.90 -14.33 7.66
CA ASN A 177 17.30 -13.92 7.58
C ASN A 177 17.75 -13.02 8.76
N GLY A 178 16.84 -12.71 9.68
CA GLY A 178 17.10 -12.01 10.93
C GLY A 178 17.42 -10.52 10.81
N SER A 179 17.38 -9.90 9.62
CA SER A 179 17.69 -8.47 9.48
C SER A 179 17.04 -7.80 8.27
N ASN A 180 16.43 -6.65 8.52
CA ASN A 180 15.98 -5.71 7.50
C ASN A 180 16.77 -4.38 7.70
N PRO A 181 17.45 -3.83 6.68
CA PRO A 181 18.15 -2.54 6.76
C PRO A 181 17.31 -1.37 7.29
N CYS A 182 15.99 -1.39 7.03
CA CYS A 182 15.02 -0.41 7.50
C CYS A 182 14.39 -0.77 8.86
N GLY A 183 14.72 -1.94 9.41
CA GLY A 183 14.03 -2.50 10.57
C GLY A 183 12.65 -3.03 10.23
N PHE A 184 11.80 -3.17 11.26
CA PHE A 184 10.41 -3.58 11.13
C PHE A 184 9.51 -2.51 11.73
N SER A 185 8.39 -2.19 11.08
CA SER A 185 7.48 -1.12 11.48
C SER A 185 8.16 0.26 11.55
N SER A 186 8.97 0.59 10.55
CA SER A 186 9.64 1.88 10.44
C SER A 186 8.63 3.03 10.50
N PRO A 187 8.80 4.01 11.41
CA PRO A 187 7.90 5.17 11.50
C PRO A 187 8.13 6.20 10.38
N VAL A 188 9.20 6.04 9.59
CA VAL A 188 9.57 6.93 8.50
C VAL A 188 9.78 6.12 7.21
N PRO A 189 9.57 6.70 6.01
CA PRO A 189 9.86 5.99 4.77
C PRO A 189 11.32 5.54 4.73
N CYS A 190 11.51 4.30 4.36
CA CYS A 190 12.81 3.69 4.16
C CYS A 190 12.67 2.66 3.05
N ASP A 191 13.71 2.50 2.24
CA ASP A 191 13.73 1.52 1.15
C ASP A 191 14.87 0.53 1.39
N ASP A 192 14.51 -0.73 1.64
CA ASP A 192 15.43 -1.80 1.97
C ASP A 192 16.01 -2.51 0.73
N ASN A 193 15.59 -2.09 -0.47
CA ASN A 193 15.98 -2.69 -1.73
C ASN A 193 16.47 -1.67 -2.77
N GLY A 194 15.75 -0.57 -2.95
CA GLY A 194 15.97 0.45 -3.97
C GLY A 194 14.94 0.45 -5.11
N HIS A 195 14.19 -0.64 -5.29
CA HIS A 195 13.18 -0.76 -6.35
C HIS A 195 12.07 0.27 -6.19
N GLY A 196 11.50 0.42 -4.99
CA GLY A 196 10.45 1.41 -4.72
C GLY A 196 10.93 2.86 -4.87
N THR A 197 12.16 3.18 -4.50
CA THR A 197 12.77 4.50 -4.79
C THR A 197 12.87 4.74 -6.29
N HIS A 198 13.27 3.74 -7.07
CA HIS A 198 13.38 3.83 -8.53
C HIS A 198 12.01 4.03 -9.19
N THR A 199 11.00 3.22 -8.84
CA THR A 199 9.65 3.34 -9.40
C THR A 199 9.00 4.67 -9.02
N THR A 200 9.22 5.15 -7.79
CA THR A 200 8.76 6.47 -7.35
C THR A 200 9.47 7.59 -8.11
N GLY A 201 10.79 7.50 -8.28
CA GLY A 201 11.57 8.48 -9.08
C GLY A 201 11.10 8.57 -10.53
N THR A 202 10.78 7.42 -11.15
CA THR A 202 10.23 7.40 -12.52
C THR A 202 8.89 8.16 -12.61
N ALA A 203 8.08 8.13 -11.54
CA ALA A 203 6.75 8.70 -11.55
C ALA A 203 6.71 10.19 -11.14
N VAL A 204 7.54 10.60 -10.17
CA VAL A 204 7.48 11.92 -9.54
C VAL A 204 8.84 12.54 -9.23
N GLY A 205 9.95 11.95 -9.71
CA GLY A 205 11.28 12.49 -9.46
C GLY A 205 11.55 13.80 -10.20
N ASP A 206 12.24 14.72 -9.53
CA ASP A 206 12.91 15.85 -10.18
C ASP A 206 14.31 15.45 -10.68
N ASP A 207 14.77 16.23 -11.65
CA ASP A 207 16.13 16.18 -12.21
C ASP A 207 17.08 17.17 -11.51
#